data_AF-A0A8X7VDJ7-F1
#
_entry.id   AF-A0A8X7VDJ7-F1
#
_cell.length_a   1.000
_cell.length_b   1.000
_cell.length_c   1.000
_cell.angle_alpha   90.00
_cell.angle_beta   90.00
_cell.angle_gamma   90.00
#
_symmetry.space_group_name_H-M   'P 1'
#
loop_
_entity.id
_entity.type
_entity.pdbx_description
1 polymer ?
#
loop_
_entity_poly.entity_id
_entity_poly.type
_entity_poly.pdbx_seq_one_letter_code
_entity_poly.pdbx_strand_id
1 'polypeptide(L)'
;MRLRKMMWTRKSFSTLFTEGPKELREARIEIAKFSVKRAAVRIQRAKRRRDDPDEDVEAETKWALKQAKGMVLDCSNFGDDRPLTGCSFSRDGKILATCSLSGVTKLWEMPQVTNKIAVLKDHKERATDVVFSPVDDILATASADRTAKLWKTDGTLLQTFEGHLDRLARVAFHPSGKYLGTTSFDKTWRLWDINTGAELLLQEGHSRSVYGIAFQQDGALAASSGLDSLARVWDLRTGRSILVFQGHIKPVLSVTFSPNGYHLASGGEDNQCRIWDLRMRKSLYIIPAHANLVSQVKYEPQEGYFLATASYDMKVNAEISRLLKA
;
A
#
# COMPACT_ATOMS: atom_id res chain seq x y z
N MET A 1 32.68 -11.01 -49.96
CA MET A 1 32.79 -11.06 -48.49
C MET A 1 32.55 -9.65 -47.95
N ARG A 2 31.42 -9.41 -47.24
CA ARG A 2 31.03 -8.22 -46.42
C ARG A 2 29.51 -8.01 -46.53
N LEU A 3 28.75 -8.65 -45.63
CA LEU A 3 28.13 -8.07 -44.43
C LEU A 3 26.74 -7.46 -44.71
N ARG A 4 25.70 -8.31 -44.61
CA ARG A 4 24.30 -7.89 -44.45
C ARG A 4 24.16 -7.12 -43.14
N LYS A 5 23.78 -5.84 -43.21
CA LYS A 5 23.30 -5.07 -42.06
C LYS A 5 22.01 -5.71 -41.55
N MET A 6 22.09 -6.45 -40.44
CA MET A 6 20.91 -6.80 -39.64
C MET A 6 20.38 -5.52 -39.00
N MET A 7 19.25 -5.05 -39.53
CA MET A 7 18.48 -3.96 -38.98
C MET A 7 17.74 -4.50 -37.75
N TRP A 8 18.24 -4.20 -36.55
CA TRP A 8 17.54 -4.51 -35.30
C TRP A 8 16.31 -3.62 -35.21
N THR A 9 15.14 -4.20 -35.44
CA THR A 9 13.86 -3.56 -35.15
C THR A 9 13.76 -3.37 -33.64
N ARG A 10 13.74 -2.11 -33.20
CA ARG A 10 13.33 -1.73 -31.83
C ARG A 10 11.92 -2.29 -31.62
N LYS A 11 11.78 -3.35 -30.82
CA LYS A 11 10.49 -3.73 -30.23
C LYS A 11 10.06 -2.58 -29.32
N SER A 12 9.30 -1.65 -29.88
CA SER A 12 8.46 -0.75 -29.10
C SER A 12 7.53 -1.63 -28.26
N PHE A 13 7.62 -1.51 -26.93
CA PHE A 13 6.65 -2.11 -26.02
C PHE A 13 5.25 -1.66 -26.48
N SER A 14 4.48 -2.60 -27.03
CA SER A 14 3.08 -2.39 -27.33
C SER A 14 2.34 -2.32 -26.00
N THR A 15 2.08 -1.12 -25.50
CA THR A 15 1.02 -0.90 -24.51
C THR A 15 -0.28 -1.24 -25.23
N LEU A 16 -0.74 -2.48 -25.10
CA LEU A 16 -2.04 -2.93 -25.63
C LEU A 16 -3.11 -2.02 -25.01
N PHE A 17 -3.74 -1.21 -25.86
CA PHE A 17 -4.90 -0.42 -25.49
C PHE A 17 -6.10 -1.36 -25.52
N THR A 18 -6.60 -1.73 -24.35
CA THR A 18 -7.98 -2.20 -24.24
C THR A 18 -8.83 -0.96 -23.95
N GLU A 19 -9.76 -0.64 -24.85
CA GLU A 19 -10.89 0.22 -24.48
C GLU A 19 -11.62 -0.51 -23.35
N GLY A 20 -11.39 -0.06 -22.12
CA GLY A 20 -11.94 -0.73 -20.96
C GLY A 20 -13.47 -0.68 -20.93
N PRO A 21 -14.10 -1.53 -20.10
CA PRO A 21 -15.54 -1.55 -19.95
C PRO A 21 -16.08 -0.17 -19.56
N LYS A 22 -17.36 0.09 -19.87
CA LYS A 22 -18.03 1.35 -19.53
C LYS A 22 -17.92 1.66 -18.03
N GLU A 23 -17.98 0.64 -17.20
CA GLU A 23 -17.77 0.68 -15.75
C GLU A 23 -16.39 1.24 -15.38
N LEU A 24 -15.32 0.81 -16.07
CA LEU A 24 -13.98 1.37 -15.84
C LEU A 24 -13.93 2.85 -16.21
N ARG A 25 -14.60 3.27 -17.29
CA ARG A 25 -14.65 4.68 -17.66
C ARG A 25 -15.38 5.52 -16.60
N GLU A 26 -16.49 5.02 -16.08
CA GLU A 26 -17.25 5.68 -15.01
C GLU A 26 -16.42 5.76 -13.73
N ALA A 27 -15.78 4.66 -13.33
CA ALA A 27 -14.87 4.62 -12.19
C ALA A 27 -13.72 5.63 -12.35
N ARG A 28 -13.11 5.74 -13.53
CA ARG A 28 -12.07 6.74 -13.83
C ARG A 28 -12.55 8.17 -13.67
N ILE A 29 -13.79 8.47 -14.08
CA ILE A 29 -14.39 9.79 -13.89
C ILE A 29 -14.60 10.08 -12.40
N GLU A 30 -15.10 9.11 -11.63
CA GLU A 30 -15.27 9.26 -10.19
C GLU A 30 -13.95 9.47 -9.46
N ILE A 31 -12.95 8.64 -9.77
CA ILE A 31 -11.59 8.75 -9.24
C ILE A 31 -11.03 10.14 -9.56
N ALA A 32 -11.18 10.63 -10.79
CA ALA A 32 -10.73 11.97 -11.17
C ALA A 32 -11.45 13.08 -10.39
N LYS A 33 -12.77 13.00 -10.23
CA LYS A 33 -13.55 13.98 -9.44
C LYS A 33 -13.12 13.99 -7.98
N PHE A 34 -12.88 12.82 -7.39
CA PHE A 34 -12.40 12.68 -6.02
C PHE A 34 -10.97 13.22 -5.87
N SER A 35 -10.08 12.84 -6.77
CA SER A 35 -8.65 13.12 -6.64
C SER A 35 -8.30 14.56 -6.92
N VAL A 36 -8.96 15.22 -7.88
CA VAL A 36 -8.71 16.64 -8.18
C VAL A 36 -9.09 17.51 -6.98
N LYS A 37 -10.21 17.22 -6.30
CA LYS A 37 -10.63 17.95 -5.10
C LYS A 37 -9.62 17.78 -3.96
N ARG A 38 -9.19 16.55 -3.67
CA ARG A 38 -8.22 16.28 -2.59
C ARG A 38 -6.84 16.86 -2.89
N ALA A 39 -6.37 16.72 -4.12
CA ALA A 39 -5.11 17.34 -4.54
C ALA A 39 -5.14 18.86 -4.39
N ALA A 40 -6.25 19.52 -4.73
CA ALA A 40 -6.41 20.96 -4.52
C ALA A 40 -6.35 21.33 -3.03
N VAL A 41 -7.07 20.60 -2.16
CA VAL A 41 -7.03 20.80 -0.70
C VAL A 41 -5.62 20.60 -0.15
N ARG A 42 -4.93 19.54 -0.58
CA ARG A 42 -3.55 19.24 -0.16
C ARG A 42 -2.58 20.35 -0.58
N ILE A 43 -2.67 20.84 -1.81
CA ILE A 43 -1.84 21.95 -2.30
C ILE A 43 -2.16 23.23 -1.53
N GLN A 44 -3.44 23.54 -1.27
CA GLN A 44 -3.83 24.70 -0.46
C GLN A 44 -3.31 24.59 0.96
N ARG A 45 -3.40 23.41 1.59
CA ARG A 45 -2.85 23.15 2.92
C ARG A 45 -1.34 23.36 2.95
N ALA A 46 -0.62 22.82 1.95
CA ALA A 46 0.83 23.00 1.84
C ALA A 46 1.24 24.46 1.62
N LYS A 47 0.46 25.24 0.86
CA LYS A 47 0.67 26.68 0.70
C LYS A 47 0.46 27.44 2.00
N ARG A 48 -0.68 27.22 2.67
CA ARG A 48 -1.00 27.87 3.95
C ARG A 48 0.09 27.65 4.98
N ARG A 49 0.55 26.40 5.10
CA ARG A 49 1.66 25.99 5.95
C ARG A 49 2.93 26.78 5.65
N ARG A 50 3.42 26.69 4.41
CA ARG A 50 4.62 27.40 3.98
C ARG A 50 4.53 28.93 4.17
N ASP A 51 3.35 29.51 4.03
CA ASP A 51 3.13 30.95 4.11
C ASP A 51 2.80 31.41 5.56
N ASP A 52 2.68 30.49 6.54
CA ASP A 52 2.41 30.76 7.95
C ASP A 52 3.71 31.06 8.71
N PRO A 53 3.92 32.29 9.21
CA PRO A 53 5.15 32.66 9.90
C PRO A 53 5.33 31.96 11.26
N ASP A 54 4.26 31.41 11.83
CA ASP A 54 4.30 30.71 13.12
C ASP A 54 4.60 29.21 12.97
N GLU A 55 4.66 28.68 11.74
CA GLU A 55 4.94 27.26 11.50
C GLU A 55 6.44 26.96 11.66
N ASP A 56 6.80 26.39 12.82
CA ASP A 56 8.15 25.90 13.09
C ASP A 56 8.27 24.38 12.86
N VAL A 57 8.67 24.02 11.63
CA VAL A 57 8.92 22.63 11.22
C VAL A 57 10.00 21.96 12.10
N GLU A 58 10.97 22.73 12.62
CA GLU A 58 12.01 22.19 13.50
C GLU A 58 11.46 21.85 14.90
N ALA A 59 10.61 22.71 15.46
CA ALA A 59 9.91 22.42 16.70
C ALA A 59 8.99 21.19 16.57
N GLU A 60 8.22 21.10 15.48
CA GLU A 60 7.34 19.95 15.22
C GLU A 60 8.12 18.64 15.06
N THR A 61 9.23 18.66 14.32
CA THR A 61 10.07 17.47 14.15
C THR A 61 10.74 17.04 15.45
N LYS A 62 11.18 18.00 16.28
CA LYS A 62 11.69 17.70 17.64
C LYS A 62 10.59 17.14 18.55
N TRP A 63 9.37 17.67 18.46
CA TRP A 63 8.22 17.15 19.19
C TRP A 63 7.92 15.71 18.79
N ALA A 64 7.84 15.43 17.48
CA ALA A 64 7.63 14.08 16.96
C ALA A 64 8.75 13.11 17.40
N LEU A 65 10.00 13.58 17.41
CA LEU A 65 11.14 12.79 17.89
C LEU A 65 11.05 12.48 19.38
N LYS A 66 10.57 13.43 20.19
CA LYS A 66 10.32 13.22 21.62
C LYS A 66 9.22 12.18 21.84
N GLN A 67 8.12 12.26 21.07
CA GLN A 67 7.06 11.25 21.11
C GLN A 67 7.56 9.87 20.70
N ALA A 68 8.33 9.80 19.61
CA ALA A 68 8.89 8.54 19.13
C ALA A 68 9.86 7.89 20.12
N LYS A 69 10.67 8.69 20.82
CA LYS A 69 11.54 8.20 21.91
C LYS A 69 10.77 7.71 23.13
N GLY A 70 9.56 8.22 23.34
CA GLY A 70 8.68 7.80 24.43
C GLY A 70 7.85 6.55 24.11
N MET A 71 7.95 5.98 22.90
CA MET A 71 7.22 4.78 22.54
C MET A 71 7.74 3.57 23.32
N VAL A 72 6.93 3.07 24.24
CA VAL A 72 7.18 1.86 25.02
C VAL A 72 6.13 0.82 24.66
N LEU A 73 6.49 -0.46 24.74
CA LEU A 73 5.55 -1.56 24.60
C LEU A 73 4.54 -1.51 25.75
N ASP A 74 3.29 -1.21 25.43
CA ASP A 74 2.19 -1.10 26.41
C ASP A 74 1.56 -2.47 26.70
N CYS A 75 1.20 -3.22 25.65
CA CYS A 75 0.62 -4.55 25.77
C CYS A 75 1.18 -5.53 24.73
N SER A 76 1.20 -6.82 25.08
CA SER A 76 1.57 -7.91 24.18
C SER A 76 0.69 -9.12 24.41
N ASN A 77 -0.10 -9.50 23.41
CA ASN A 77 -1.02 -10.63 23.49
C ASN A 77 -0.76 -11.65 22.38
N PHE A 78 -1.02 -12.92 22.69
CA PHE A 78 -0.93 -14.00 21.71
C PHE A 78 -2.14 -13.97 20.78
N GLY A 79 -1.88 -13.79 19.49
CA GLY A 79 -2.93 -13.68 18.48
C GLY A 79 -3.52 -15.03 18.07
N ASP A 80 -2.67 -15.98 17.65
CA ASP A 80 -3.07 -17.30 17.15
C ASP A 80 -1.92 -18.31 17.31
N ASP A 81 -2.21 -19.61 17.16
CA ASP A 81 -1.20 -20.68 17.24
C ASP A 81 -0.22 -20.64 16.05
N ARG A 82 -0.62 -19.98 14.96
CA ARG A 82 0.21 -19.75 13.79
C ARG A 82 0.66 -18.29 13.71
N PRO A 83 1.79 -18.01 13.04
CA PRO A 83 2.28 -16.64 12.91
C PRO A 83 1.24 -15.72 12.28
N LEU A 84 1.28 -14.45 12.70
CA LEU A 84 0.47 -13.39 12.10
C LEU A 84 1.16 -12.86 10.85
N THR A 85 0.39 -12.58 9.80
CA THR A 85 0.91 -12.11 8.50
C THR A 85 0.65 -10.63 8.24
N GLY A 86 -0.37 -10.07 8.89
CA GLY A 86 -0.77 -8.69 8.70
C GLY A 86 -1.68 -8.20 9.83
N CYS A 87 -1.70 -6.88 9.98
CA CYS A 87 -2.56 -6.19 10.92
C CYS A 87 -3.03 -4.85 10.35
N SER A 88 -4.20 -4.42 10.79
CA SER A 88 -4.77 -3.13 10.40
C SER A 88 -5.66 -2.59 11.50
N PHE A 89 -5.60 -1.27 11.71
CA PHE A 89 -6.46 -0.57 12.66
C PHE A 89 -7.72 -0.09 11.97
N SER A 90 -8.84 -0.14 12.69
CA SER A 90 -10.04 0.61 12.34
C SER A 90 -9.75 2.10 12.38
N ARG A 91 -10.49 2.87 11.59
CA ARG A 91 -10.42 4.32 11.51
C ARG A 91 -10.50 5.01 12.88
N ASP A 92 -11.33 4.48 13.77
CA ASP A 92 -11.54 5.02 15.11
C ASP A 92 -10.44 4.60 16.11
N GLY A 93 -9.52 3.71 15.71
CA GLY A 93 -8.47 3.18 16.57
C GLY A 93 -8.94 2.21 17.65
N LYS A 94 -10.25 1.94 17.72
CA LYS A 94 -10.88 1.05 18.73
C LYS A 94 -10.77 -0.44 18.41
N ILE A 95 -10.57 -0.79 17.13
CA ILE A 95 -10.52 -2.18 16.68
C ILE A 95 -9.21 -2.44 15.97
N LEU A 96 -8.57 -3.55 16.29
CA LEU A 96 -7.42 -4.09 15.58
C LEU A 96 -7.82 -5.39 14.88
N ALA A 97 -7.60 -5.46 13.57
CA ALA A 97 -7.71 -6.70 12.80
C ALA A 97 -6.32 -7.33 12.66
N THR A 98 -6.23 -8.63 12.91
CA THR A 98 -5.03 -9.43 12.69
C THR A 98 -5.36 -10.62 11.80
N CYS A 99 -4.51 -10.94 10.84
CA CYS A 99 -4.62 -12.15 10.03
C CYS A 99 -3.49 -13.13 10.31
N SER A 100 -3.79 -14.43 10.25
CA SER A 100 -2.83 -15.49 10.56
C SER A 100 -2.71 -16.52 9.44
N LEU A 101 -1.61 -17.28 9.48
CA LEU A 101 -1.38 -18.40 8.56
C LEU A 101 -2.37 -19.56 8.72
N SER A 102 -3.30 -19.51 9.68
CA SER A 102 -4.38 -20.49 9.77
C SER A 102 -5.54 -20.19 8.81
N GLY A 103 -5.53 -19.04 8.14
CA GLY A 103 -6.64 -18.58 7.30
C GLY A 103 -7.70 -17.80 8.08
N VAL A 104 -7.47 -17.59 9.37
CA VAL A 104 -8.41 -16.91 10.26
C VAL A 104 -7.97 -15.46 10.44
N THR A 105 -8.94 -14.55 10.41
CA THR A 105 -8.70 -13.16 10.84
C THR A 105 -9.50 -12.87 12.10
N LYS A 106 -8.83 -12.30 13.08
CA LYS A 106 -9.36 -12.03 14.42
C LYS A 106 -9.46 -10.52 14.61
N LEU A 107 -10.58 -10.06 15.16
CA LEU A 107 -10.80 -8.66 15.55
C LEU A 107 -10.66 -8.52 17.06
N TRP A 108 -9.92 -7.52 17.48
CA TRP A 108 -9.57 -7.25 18.86
C TRP A 108 -10.01 -5.86 19.27
N GLU A 109 -10.44 -5.72 20.52
CA GLU A 109 -10.74 -4.43 21.13
C GLU A 109 -9.45 -3.75 21.60
N MET A 110 -9.19 -2.53 21.13
CA MET A 110 -8.09 -1.68 21.57
C MET A 110 -8.56 -0.78 22.72
N PRO A 111 -7.68 -0.41 23.68
CA PRO A 111 -6.22 -0.50 23.60
C PRO A 111 -5.59 -1.75 24.23
N GLN A 112 -6.32 -2.50 25.06
CA GLN A 112 -5.75 -3.59 25.86
C GLN A 112 -5.63 -4.93 25.09
N VAL A 113 -6.29 -5.06 23.93
CA VAL A 113 -6.26 -6.26 23.04
C VAL A 113 -6.61 -7.56 23.77
N THR A 114 -7.34 -7.47 24.88
CA THR A 114 -7.71 -8.62 25.70
C THR A 114 -8.96 -9.32 25.17
N ASN A 115 -9.92 -8.52 24.71
CA ASN A 115 -11.20 -9.01 24.22
C ASN A 115 -11.19 -9.23 22.71
N LYS A 116 -11.71 -10.38 22.33
CA LYS A 116 -11.87 -10.77 20.93
C LYS A 116 -13.31 -10.51 20.50
N ILE A 117 -13.48 -9.61 19.55
CA ILE A 117 -14.80 -9.15 19.09
C ILE A 117 -15.41 -10.17 18.13
N ALA A 118 -14.66 -10.51 17.08
CA ALA A 118 -15.14 -11.39 16.02
C ALA A 118 -14.00 -12.23 15.44
N VAL A 119 -14.38 -13.33 14.80
CA VAL A 119 -13.45 -14.24 14.13
C VAL A 119 -13.99 -14.55 12.74
N LEU A 120 -13.28 -14.12 11.71
CA LEU A 120 -13.65 -14.33 10.31
C LEU A 120 -12.97 -15.61 9.83
N LYS A 121 -13.79 -16.61 9.50
CA LYS A 121 -13.35 -17.95 9.09
C LYS A 121 -14.10 -18.35 7.83
N ASP A 122 -13.48 -18.11 6.67
CA ASP A 122 -14.00 -18.59 5.38
C ASP A 122 -12.90 -18.83 4.35
N HIS A 123 -11.70 -18.30 4.55
CA HIS A 123 -10.55 -18.61 3.70
C HIS A 123 -10.13 -20.08 3.86
N LYS A 124 -9.84 -20.72 2.72
CA LYS A 124 -9.46 -22.14 2.66
C LYS A 124 -7.97 -22.37 2.88
N GLU A 125 -7.17 -21.33 2.67
CA GLU A 125 -5.73 -21.31 2.92
C GLU A 125 -5.35 -20.15 3.85
N ARG A 126 -4.04 -19.98 4.08
CA ARG A 126 -3.48 -18.91 4.89
C ARG A 126 -3.92 -17.53 4.40
N ALA A 127 -4.38 -16.70 5.33
CA ALA A 127 -4.61 -15.29 5.08
C ALA A 127 -3.24 -14.60 4.94
N THR A 128 -3.11 -13.69 3.98
CA THR A 128 -1.86 -12.99 3.67
C THR A 128 -1.89 -11.55 4.12
N ASP A 129 -3.06 -10.91 4.09
CA ASP A 129 -3.21 -9.50 4.47
C ASP A 129 -4.62 -9.19 4.99
N VAL A 130 -4.74 -8.11 5.77
CA VAL A 130 -6.01 -7.58 6.25
C VAL A 130 -5.93 -6.06 6.31
N VAL A 131 -6.96 -5.37 5.82
CA VAL A 131 -7.01 -3.91 5.78
C VAL A 131 -8.43 -3.43 6.09
N PHE A 132 -8.58 -2.42 6.94
CA PHE A 132 -9.86 -1.73 7.14
C PHE A 132 -10.15 -0.72 6.03
N SER A 133 -11.43 -0.52 5.73
CA SER A 133 -11.86 0.57 4.86
C SER A 133 -11.56 1.92 5.53
N PRO A 134 -11.13 2.94 4.76
CA PRO A 134 -10.88 4.27 5.29
C PRO A 134 -12.16 5.07 5.55
N VAL A 135 -13.32 4.59 5.09
CA VAL A 135 -14.60 5.30 5.13
C VAL A 135 -15.66 4.54 5.92
N ASP A 136 -15.83 3.25 5.63
CA ASP A 136 -16.91 2.43 6.20
C ASP A 136 -16.39 1.45 7.24
N ASP A 137 -17.26 0.94 8.12
CA ASP A 137 -16.94 -0.11 9.11
C ASP A 137 -16.90 -1.51 8.47
N ILE A 138 -16.10 -1.63 7.41
CA ILE A 138 -15.83 -2.86 6.68
C ILE A 138 -14.33 -3.09 6.60
N LEU A 139 -13.93 -4.33 6.35
CA LEU A 139 -12.54 -4.71 6.16
C LEU A 139 -12.41 -5.74 5.05
N ALA A 140 -11.26 -5.75 4.40
CA ALA A 140 -10.92 -6.70 3.36
C ALA A 140 -9.78 -7.60 3.82
N THR A 141 -9.86 -8.88 3.46
CA THR A 141 -8.83 -9.89 3.69
C THR A 141 -8.34 -10.44 2.36
N ALA A 142 -7.05 -10.75 2.27
CA ALA A 142 -6.49 -11.55 1.18
C ALA A 142 -5.98 -12.89 1.69
N SER A 143 -5.98 -13.87 0.81
CA SER A 143 -5.55 -15.22 1.13
C SER A 143 -4.78 -15.88 -0.02
N ALA A 144 -4.03 -16.91 0.36
CA ALA A 144 -3.36 -17.77 -0.60
C ALA A 144 -4.33 -18.63 -1.44
N ASP A 145 -5.59 -18.73 -1.02
CA ASP A 145 -6.67 -19.38 -1.78
C ASP A 145 -7.09 -18.64 -3.07
N ARG A 146 -6.40 -17.53 -3.38
CA ARG A 146 -6.59 -16.66 -4.57
C ARG A 146 -7.79 -15.73 -4.48
N THR A 147 -8.45 -15.67 -3.32
CA THR A 147 -9.63 -14.82 -3.09
C THR A 147 -9.32 -13.67 -2.16
N ALA A 148 -9.91 -12.52 -2.45
CA ALA A 148 -10.07 -11.46 -1.46
C ALA A 148 -11.51 -11.49 -0.96
N LYS A 149 -11.72 -11.24 0.33
CA LYS A 149 -13.06 -11.24 0.94
C LYS A 149 -13.31 -9.92 1.66
N LEU A 150 -14.53 -9.42 1.55
CA LEU A 150 -15.00 -8.21 2.22
C LEU A 150 -15.94 -8.58 3.35
N TRP A 151 -15.75 -7.95 4.51
CA TRP A 151 -16.45 -8.30 5.74
C TRP A 151 -16.97 -7.05 6.45
N LYS A 152 -18.07 -7.19 7.19
CA LYS A 152 -18.40 -6.26 8.28
C LYS A 152 -17.61 -6.61 9.53
N THR A 153 -17.50 -5.65 10.44
CA THR A 153 -16.94 -5.84 11.79
C THR A 153 -17.62 -6.95 12.58
N ASP A 154 -18.90 -7.21 12.34
CA ASP A 154 -19.68 -8.24 13.04
C ASP A 154 -19.37 -9.67 12.56
N GLY A 155 -18.53 -9.81 11.53
CA GLY A 155 -18.11 -11.08 10.98
C GLY A 155 -18.90 -11.58 9.77
N THR A 156 -19.85 -10.79 9.29
CA THR A 156 -20.62 -11.12 8.09
C THR A 156 -19.78 -10.93 6.84
N LEU A 157 -19.73 -11.96 5.99
CA LEU A 157 -19.12 -11.90 4.67
C LEU A 157 -20.05 -11.13 3.73
N LEU A 158 -19.55 -10.06 3.13
CA LEU A 158 -20.30 -9.22 2.19
C LEU A 158 -20.03 -9.61 0.74
N GLN A 159 -18.77 -9.85 0.40
CA GLN A 159 -18.37 -10.11 -0.98
C GLN A 159 -17.12 -10.97 -1.03
N THR A 160 -17.01 -11.80 -2.07
CA THR A 160 -15.78 -12.49 -2.44
C THR A 160 -15.35 -12.02 -3.83
N PHE A 161 -14.09 -11.60 -3.95
CA PHE A 161 -13.46 -11.21 -5.21
C PHE A 161 -12.60 -12.37 -5.70
N GLU A 162 -13.03 -12.96 -6.81
CA GLU A 162 -12.37 -14.09 -7.47
C GLU A 162 -11.94 -13.70 -8.88
N GLY A 163 -10.75 -14.15 -9.29
CA GLY A 163 -10.28 -13.95 -10.66
C GLY A 163 -8.77 -14.08 -10.81
N HIS A 164 -8.00 -13.84 -9.75
CA HIS A 164 -6.56 -14.06 -9.76
C HIS A 164 -6.19 -15.53 -9.99
N LEU A 165 -5.11 -15.75 -10.72
CA LEU A 165 -4.68 -17.10 -11.12
C LEU A 165 -3.77 -17.77 -10.09
N ASP A 166 -3.19 -16.98 -9.18
CA ASP A 166 -2.28 -17.41 -8.12
C ASP A 166 -2.59 -16.63 -6.83
N ARG A 167 -1.97 -17.05 -5.72
CA ARG A 167 -2.19 -16.55 -4.37
C ARG A 167 -2.11 -15.02 -4.29
N LEU A 168 -2.95 -14.42 -3.46
CA LEU A 168 -2.89 -12.99 -3.18
C LEU A 168 -1.75 -12.67 -2.22
N ALA A 169 -1.06 -11.56 -2.48
CA ALA A 169 0.00 -11.07 -1.63
C ALA A 169 -0.51 -10.01 -0.63
N ARG A 170 -1.10 -8.92 -1.12
CA ARG A 170 -1.57 -7.79 -0.32
C ARG A 170 -2.87 -7.20 -0.88
N VAL A 171 -3.54 -6.42 -0.04
CA VAL A 171 -4.76 -5.68 -0.40
C VAL A 171 -4.62 -4.23 0.05
N ALA A 172 -5.26 -3.30 -0.65
CA ALA A 172 -5.41 -1.94 -0.18
C ALA A 172 -6.75 -1.36 -0.61
N PHE A 173 -7.36 -0.54 0.25
CA PHE A 173 -8.51 0.28 -0.15
C PHE A 173 -8.03 1.54 -0.84
N HIS A 174 -8.76 1.95 -1.87
CA HIS A 174 -8.69 3.30 -2.38
C HIS A 174 -9.23 4.29 -1.31
N PRO A 175 -8.68 5.51 -1.16
CA PRO A 175 -9.10 6.44 -0.10
C PRO A 175 -10.57 6.90 -0.17
N SER A 176 -11.26 6.64 -1.28
CA SER A 176 -12.71 6.88 -1.40
C SER A 176 -13.57 5.80 -0.73
N GLY A 177 -12.99 4.65 -0.36
CA GLY A 177 -13.72 3.49 0.15
C GLY A 177 -14.47 2.68 -0.91
N LYS A 178 -14.56 3.15 -2.16
CA LYS A 178 -15.32 2.48 -3.23
C LYS A 178 -14.57 1.40 -4.01
N TYR A 179 -13.24 1.44 -3.99
CA TYR A 179 -12.42 0.51 -4.78
C TYR A 179 -11.44 -0.26 -3.90
N LEU A 180 -11.18 -1.50 -4.29
CA LEU A 180 -10.23 -2.39 -3.65
C LEU A 180 -9.11 -2.76 -4.65
N GLY A 181 -7.86 -2.57 -4.26
CA GLY A 181 -6.71 -3.04 -5.01
C GLY A 181 -6.19 -4.36 -4.43
N THR A 182 -5.96 -5.35 -5.29
CA THR A 182 -5.40 -6.66 -4.89
C THR A 182 -4.14 -6.96 -5.68
N THR A 183 -3.12 -7.50 -5.03
CA THR A 183 -1.87 -7.95 -5.69
C THR A 183 -1.75 -9.46 -5.63
N SER A 184 -1.19 -10.06 -6.67
CA SER A 184 -1.05 -11.51 -6.75
C SER A 184 0.31 -11.95 -7.24
N PHE A 185 0.62 -13.20 -6.91
CA PHE A 185 1.77 -13.92 -7.43
C PHE A 185 1.66 -14.23 -8.92
N ASP A 186 0.48 -14.05 -9.53
CA ASP A 186 0.22 -14.15 -10.98
C ASP A 186 0.87 -13.01 -11.80
N LYS A 187 1.65 -12.14 -11.15
CA LYS A 187 2.38 -10.99 -11.73
C LYS A 187 1.48 -9.81 -12.08
N THR A 188 0.21 -9.86 -11.66
CA THR A 188 -0.76 -8.79 -11.89
C THR A 188 -1.22 -8.17 -10.57
N TRP A 189 -1.79 -6.99 -10.70
CA TRP A 189 -2.65 -6.43 -9.67
C TRP A 189 -3.98 -6.03 -10.30
N ARG A 190 -5.05 -6.13 -9.53
CA ARG A 190 -6.42 -5.84 -9.98
C ARG A 190 -7.04 -4.73 -9.15
N LEU A 191 -7.97 -4.01 -9.76
CA LEU A 191 -8.85 -3.05 -9.10
C LEU A 191 -10.29 -3.55 -9.20
N TRP A 192 -10.97 -3.60 -8.06
CA TRP A 192 -12.35 -4.06 -7.93
C TRP A 192 -13.24 -2.91 -7.48
N ASP A 193 -14.47 -2.90 -7.98
CA ASP A 193 -15.55 -2.13 -7.37
C ASP A 193 -16.10 -2.91 -6.17
N ILE A 194 -16.14 -2.27 -5.01
CA ILE A 194 -16.58 -2.89 -3.76
C ILE A 194 -18.08 -3.17 -3.76
N ASN A 195 -18.88 -2.31 -4.41
CA ASN A 195 -20.34 -2.41 -4.37
C ASN A 195 -20.86 -3.47 -5.34
N THR A 196 -20.27 -3.55 -6.53
CA THR A 196 -20.72 -4.48 -7.58
C THR A 196 -19.94 -5.80 -7.56
N GLY A 197 -18.73 -5.82 -7.00
CA GLY A 197 -17.83 -6.96 -7.12
C GLY A 197 -17.10 -7.04 -8.45
N ALA A 198 -17.35 -6.10 -9.37
CA ALA A 198 -16.81 -6.16 -10.72
C ALA A 198 -15.30 -5.88 -10.73
N GLU A 199 -14.58 -6.64 -11.55
CA GLU A 199 -13.19 -6.33 -11.89
C GLU A 199 -13.15 -5.17 -12.87
N LEU A 200 -12.66 -4.02 -12.41
CA LEU A 200 -12.59 -2.82 -13.24
C LEU A 200 -11.33 -2.78 -14.09
N LEU A 201 -10.20 -3.23 -13.54
CA LEU A 201 -8.88 -3.01 -14.12
C LEU A 201 -7.96 -4.19 -13.79
N LEU A 202 -7.41 -4.80 -14.83
CA LEU A 202 -6.29 -5.74 -14.77
C LEU A 202 -5.02 -5.02 -15.21
N GLN A 203 -3.98 -5.07 -14.38
CA GLN A 203 -2.70 -4.44 -14.71
C GLN A 203 -1.56 -5.43 -14.72
N GLU A 204 -0.99 -5.56 -15.91
CA GLU A 204 0.24 -6.27 -16.18
C GLU A 204 1.38 -5.27 -16.34
N GLY A 205 2.57 -5.66 -15.86
CA GLY A 205 3.77 -4.86 -16.10
C GLY A 205 4.97 -5.30 -15.29
N HIS A 206 4.75 -6.00 -14.17
CA HIS A 206 5.83 -6.68 -13.46
C HIS A 206 6.22 -7.97 -14.18
N SER A 207 7.52 -8.26 -14.25
CA SER A 207 8.01 -9.51 -14.87
C SER A 207 7.93 -10.71 -13.91
N ARG A 208 7.73 -10.42 -12.62
CA ARG A 208 7.56 -11.37 -11.51
C ARG A 208 6.37 -10.97 -10.65
N SER A 209 6.06 -11.78 -9.64
CA SER A 209 4.94 -11.60 -8.72
C SER A 209 4.87 -10.20 -8.13
N VAL A 210 3.65 -9.67 -8.00
CA VAL A 210 3.41 -8.38 -7.34
C VAL A 210 3.14 -8.65 -5.87
N TYR A 211 3.90 -7.99 -5.00
CA TYR A 211 3.83 -8.22 -3.57
C TYR A 211 3.03 -7.11 -2.87
N GLY A 212 3.42 -5.84 -3.03
CA GLY A 212 2.81 -4.71 -2.32
C GLY A 212 1.93 -3.84 -3.22
N ILE A 213 0.92 -3.21 -2.62
CA ILE A 213 0.10 -2.16 -3.23
C ILE A 213 -0.19 -1.07 -2.21
N ALA A 214 -0.18 0.18 -2.68
CA ALA A 214 -0.62 1.33 -1.90
C ALA A 214 -1.32 2.32 -2.82
N PHE A 215 -2.33 3.01 -2.30
CA PHE A 215 -2.96 4.13 -2.98
C PHE A 215 -2.43 5.45 -2.42
N GLN A 216 -2.27 6.44 -3.29
CA GLN A 216 -1.96 7.80 -2.88
C GLN A 216 -3.16 8.37 -2.11
N GLN A 217 -2.92 9.19 -1.09
CA GLN A 217 -3.98 9.80 -0.27
C GLN A 217 -4.95 10.71 -1.05
N ASP A 218 -4.51 11.24 -2.19
CA ASP A 218 -5.38 11.97 -3.12
C ASP A 218 -6.28 11.02 -3.92
N GLY A 219 -5.88 9.76 -4.11
CA GLY A 219 -6.61 8.75 -4.89
C GLY A 219 -6.32 8.77 -6.39
N ALA A 220 -5.46 9.65 -6.90
CA ALA A 220 -5.13 9.67 -8.33
C ALA A 220 -4.23 8.49 -8.74
N LEU A 221 -3.28 8.14 -7.88
CA LEU A 221 -2.21 7.20 -8.17
C LEU A 221 -2.31 5.95 -7.30
N ALA A 222 -1.87 4.84 -7.87
CA ALA A 222 -1.57 3.60 -7.15
C ALA A 222 -0.10 3.25 -7.35
N ALA A 223 0.54 2.68 -6.35
CA ALA A 223 1.89 2.14 -6.44
C ALA A 223 1.86 0.65 -6.17
N SER A 224 2.62 -0.09 -6.96
CA SER A 224 2.83 -1.53 -6.76
C SER A 224 4.31 -1.84 -6.59
N SER A 225 4.61 -2.82 -5.76
CA SER A 225 5.96 -3.36 -5.59
C SER A 225 6.00 -4.82 -6.00
N GLY A 226 7.05 -5.24 -6.69
CA GLY A 226 7.18 -6.61 -7.19
C GLY A 226 8.47 -7.31 -6.79
N LEU A 227 8.45 -8.64 -6.96
CA LEU A 227 9.62 -9.50 -6.82
C LEU A 227 10.60 -9.36 -8.00
N ASP A 228 10.31 -8.47 -8.94
CA ASP A 228 11.21 -8.04 -10.03
C ASP A 228 12.15 -6.90 -9.60
N SER A 229 12.19 -6.59 -8.31
CA SER A 229 12.99 -5.50 -7.71
C SER A 229 12.56 -4.09 -8.16
N LEU A 230 11.33 -3.96 -8.67
CA LEU A 230 10.79 -2.71 -9.18
C LEU A 230 9.60 -2.23 -8.34
N ALA A 231 9.53 -0.91 -8.15
CA ALA A 231 8.32 -0.23 -7.75
C ALA A 231 7.74 0.52 -8.96
N ARG A 232 6.46 0.35 -9.23
CA ARG A 232 5.75 1.03 -10.33
C ARG A 232 4.68 1.94 -9.77
N VAL A 233 4.47 3.08 -10.42
CA VAL A 233 3.36 4.00 -10.11
C VAL A 233 2.45 4.10 -11.32
N TRP A 234 1.16 3.94 -11.06
CA TRP A 234 0.09 3.85 -12.03
C TRP A 234 -0.87 5.01 -11.83
N ASP A 235 -1.33 5.64 -12.92
CA ASP A 235 -2.44 6.57 -12.87
C ASP A 235 -3.74 5.84 -13.13
N LEU A 236 -4.62 5.83 -12.13
CA LEU A 236 -5.88 5.09 -12.19
C LEU A 236 -6.82 5.64 -13.28
N ARG A 237 -6.70 6.93 -13.60
CA ARG A 237 -7.56 7.59 -14.61
C ARG A 237 -7.20 7.16 -16.03
N THR A 238 -5.92 6.88 -16.28
CA THR A 238 -5.43 6.48 -17.61
C THR A 238 -5.17 4.98 -17.71
N GLY A 239 -4.98 4.31 -16.58
CA GLY A 239 -4.55 2.91 -16.49
C GLY A 239 -3.12 2.69 -16.99
N ARG A 240 -2.29 3.73 -17.06
CA ARG A 240 -0.91 3.63 -17.53
C ARG A 240 0.07 3.66 -16.36
N SER A 241 1.15 2.90 -16.48
CA SER A 241 2.33 3.10 -15.63
C SER A 241 3.02 4.41 -16.03
N ILE A 242 3.09 5.35 -15.09
CA ILE A 242 3.73 6.65 -15.31
C ILE A 242 5.20 6.60 -14.90
N LEU A 243 5.48 5.94 -13.77
CA LEU A 243 6.82 5.86 -13.21
C LEU A 243 7.21 4.42 -12.95
N VAL A 244 8.48 4.11 -13.24
CA VAL A 244 9.14 2.87 -12.87
C VAL A 244 10.39 3.25 -12.09
N PHE A 245 10.40 2.92 -10.81
CA PHE A 245 11.53 3.17 -9.93
C PHE A 245 12.48 1.97 -9.96
N GLN A 246 13.60 2.17 -10.64
CA GLN A 246 14.71 1.23 -10.70
C GLN A 246 15.75 1.61 -9.66
N GLY A 247 16.17 0.64 -8.86
CA GLY A 247 17.31 0.84 -7.99
C GLY A 247 17.47 -0.21 -6.91
N HIS A 248 16.38 -0.80 -6.41
CA HIS A 248 16.48 -1.96 -5.55
C HIS A 248 17.14 -3.11 -6.32
N ILE A 249 18.08 -3.78 -5.67
CA ILE A 249 18.82 -4.90 -6.27
C ILE A 249 17.99 -6.19 -6.10
N LYS A 250 17.33 -6.30 -4.95
CA LYS A 250 16.52 -7.45 -4.55
C LYS A 250 15.01 -7.11 -4.55
N PRO A 251 14.13 -8.12 -4.41
CA PRO A 251 12.68 -7.93 -4.36
C PRO A 251 12.20 -6.79 -3.45
N VAL A 252 11.19 -6.05 -3.91
CA VAL A 252 10.57 -4.97 -3.14
C VAL A 252 9.30 -5.51 -2.47
N LEU A 253 9.31 -5.56 -1.14
CA LEU A 253 8.28 -6.17 -0.31
C LEU A 253 7.24 -5.17 0.19
N SER A 254 7.55 -3.88 0.19
CA SER A 254 6.60 -2.88 0.67
C SER A 254 6.70 -1.60 -0.12
N VAL A 255 5.55 -0.92 -0.25
CA VAL A 255 5.44 0.40 -0.84
C VAL A 255 4.41 1.18 -0.05
N THR A 256 4.67 2.46 0.16
CA THR A 256 3.74 3.36 0.84
C THR A 256 3.92 4.79 0.35
N PHE A 257 2.82 5.52 0.19
CA PHE A 257 2.85 6.94 -0.14
C PHE A 257 2.97 7.78 1.12
N SER A 258 3.71 8.87 1.02
CA SER A 258 3.70 9.90 2.04
C SER A 258 2.35 10.67 2.03
N PRO A 259 1.87 11.15 3.18
CA PRO A 259 0.67 11.98 3.25
C PRO A 259 0.78 13.30 2.48
N ASN A 260 1.99 13.83 2.32
CA ASN A 260 2.25 15.04 1.52
C ASN A 260 2.02 14.83 0.01
N GLY A 261 1.89 13.57 -0.44
CA GLY A 261 1.61 13.19 -1.82
C GLY A 261 2.78 13.36 -2.81
N TYR A 262 3.98 13.73 -2.34
CA TYR A 262 5.16 13.92 -3.19
C TYR A 262 6.13 12.74 -3.16
N HIS A 263 6.19 12.03 -2.02
CA HIS A 263 7.13 10.94 -1.82
C HIS A 263 6.47 9.57 -1.85
N LEU A 264 7.27 8.58 -2.20
CA LEU A 264 6.95 7.17 -2.09
C LEU A 264 8.10 6.50 -1.35
N ALA A 265 7.81 5.74 -0.31
CA ALA A 265 8.81 4.88 0.33
C ALA A 265 8.63 3.44 -0.12
N SER A 266 9.74 2.76 -0.40
CA SER A 266 9.77 1.33 -0.72
C SER A 266 10.79 0.60 0.14
N GLY A 267 10.41 -0.57 0.66
CA GLY A 267 11.27 -1.46 1.43
C GLY A 267 11.54 -2.76 0.67
N GLY A 268 12.79 -3.21 0.68
CA GLY A 268 13.21 -4.41 -0.05
C GLY A 268 14.00 -5.43 0.77
N GLU A 269 14.25 -6.57 0.14
CA GLU A 269 15.13 -7.64 0.64
C GLU A 269 16.62 -7.28 0.57
N ASP A 270 16.95 -6.12 0.01
CA ASP A 270 18.29 -5.52 0.04
C ASP A 270 18.57 -4.78 1.35
N ASN A 271 17.68 -4.93 2.34
CA ASN A 271 17.75 -4.34 3.68
C ASN A 271 17.68 -2.80 3.65
N GLN A 272 17.29 -2.24 2.50
CA GLN A 272 17.21 -0.81 2.28
C GLN A 272 15.75 -0.37 2.23
N CYS A 273 15.51 0.81 2.79
CA CYS A 273 14.32 1.58 2.51
C CYS A 273 14.70 2.75 1.60
N ARG A 274 14.00 2.95 0.50
CA ARG A 274 14.25 4.02 -0.46
C ARG A 274 13.10 4.98 -0.51
N ILE A 275 13.41 6.27 -0.50
CA ILE A 275 12.44 7.35 -0.65
C ILE A 275 12.60 7.92 -2.05
N TRP A 276 11.50 7.93 -2.79
CA TRP A 276 11.41 8.39 -4.16
C TRP A 276 10.57 9.65 -4.23
N ASP A 277 11.03 10.64 -4.99
CA ASP A 277 10.21 11.81 -5.33
C ASP A 277 9.49 11.57 -6.65
N LEU A 278 8.16 11.70 -6.63
CA LEU A 278 7.30 11.55 -7.79
C LEU A 278 7.49 12.68 -8.81
N ARG A 279 7.91 13.87 -8.38
CA ARG A 279 8.14 15.05 -9.24
C ARG A 279 9.47 14.96 -9.96
N MET A 280 10.54 14.65 -9.21
CA MET A 280 11.89 14.51 -9.78
C MET A 280 12.11 13.16 -10.47
N ARG A 281 11.26 12.16 -10.20
CA ARG A 281 11.34 10.80 -10.73
C ARG A 281 12.66 10.10 -10.38
N LYS A 282 13.20 10.38 -9.19
CA LYS A 282 14.49 9.86 -8.72
C LYS A 282 14.39 9.42 -7.26
N SER A 283 15.29 8.53 -6.85
CA SER A 283 15.50 8.25 -5.43
C SER A 283 16.16 9.46 -4.79
N LEU A 284 15.50 10.05 -3.79
CA LEU A 284 16.09 11.10 -2.98
C LEU A 284 17.03 10.50 -1.94
N TYR A 285 16.58 9.47 -1.24
CA TYR A 285 17.30 8.89 -0.11
C TYR A 285 17.28 7.37 -0.14
N ILE A 286 18.40 6.80 0.32
CA ILE A 286 18.55 5.38 0.59
C ILE A 286 18.89 5.27 2.07
N ILE A 287 17.98 4.66 2.82
CA ILE A 287 18.11 4.42 4.25
C ILE A 287 18.56 2.96 4.42
N PRO A 288 19.77 2.69 4.91
CA PRO A 288 20.16 1.36 5.36
C PRO A 288 19.39 1.03 6.65
N ALA A 289 18.15 0.58 6.48
CA ALA A 289 17.17 0.56 7.57
C ALA A 289 17.45 -0.56 8.58
N HIS A 290 17.87 -1.74 8.11
CA HIS A 290 17.96 -2.95 8.94
C HIS A 290 19.13 -3.86 8.54
N ALA A 291 19.44 -4.84 9.39
CA ALA A 291 20.43 -5.89 9.08
C ALA A 291 19.84 -7.03 8.23
N ASN A 292 18.52 -7.17 8.23
CA ASN A 292 17.77 -8.17 7.48
C ASN A 292 16.73 -7.48 6.57
N LEU A 293 15.97 -8.27 5.82
CA LEU A 293 14.97 -7.76 4.88
C LEU A 293 13.93 -6.87 5.56
N VAL A 294 13.54 -5.81 4.86
CA VAL A 294 12.48 -4.89 5.31
C VAL A 294 11.15 -5.44 4.84
N SER A 295 10.31 -5.87 5.78
CA SER A 295 9.03 -6.51 5.48
C SER A 295 7.93 -5.51 5.20
N GLN A 296 7.89 -4.40 5.95
CA GLN A 296 6.86 -3.39 5.82
C GLN A 296 7.40 -1.98 6.07
N VAL A 297 6.88 -1.04 5.30
CA VAL A 297 7.17 0.39 5.44
C VAL A 297 5.84 1.14 5.49
N LYS A 298 5.66 1.98 6.51
CA LYS A 298 4.44 2.78 6.68
C LYS A 298 4.79 4.19 7.13
N TYR A 299 4.22 5.18 6.44
CA TYR A 299 4.24 6.55 6.90
C TYR A 299 3.19 6.75 7.99
N GLU A 300 3.45 7.68 8.89
CA GLU A 300 2.40 8.26 9.71
C GLU A 300 1.27 8.81 8.82
N PRO A 301 -0.01 8.49 9.09
CA PRO A 301 -1.10 8.78 8.16
C PRO A 301 -1.51 10.26 8.07
N GLN A 302 -1.33 11.05 9.13
CA GLN A 302 -1.85 12.42 9.18
C GLN A 302 -0.89 13.45 8.59
N GLU A 303 0.34 13.46 9.11
CA GLU A 303 1.32 14.50 8.83
C GLU A 303 2.58 13.98 8.14
N GLY A 304 2.88 12.69 8.32
CA GLY A 304 4.05 12.05 7.73
C GLY A 304 5.35 12.44 8.42
N TYR A 305 5.32 12.74 9.72
CA TYR A 305 6.51 13.10 10.51
C TYR A 305 7.52 11.98 10.59
N PHE A 306 7.04 10.74 10.66
CA PHE A 306 7.90 9.56 10.75
C PHE A 306 7.52 8.48 9.75
N LEU A 307 8.53 7.70 9.42
CA LEU A 307 8.44 6.50 8.61
C LEU A 307 8.80 5.31 9.50
N ALA A 308 7.84 4.41 9.72
CA ALA A 308 8.09 3.16 10.42
C ALA A 308 8.56 2.09 9.42
N THR A 309 9.69 1.46 9.70
CA THR A 309 10.21 0.30 8.97
C THR A 309 10.25 -0.90 9.90
N ALA A 310 9.68 -2.02 9.46
CA ALA A 310 9.71 -3.28 10.17
C ALA A 310 10.55 -4.30 9.40
N SER A 311 11.27 -5.15 10.13
CA SER A 311 12.21 -6.11 9.54
C SER A 311 12.21 -7.44 10.29
N TYR A 312 12.75 -8.47 9.61
CA TYR A 312 12.90 -9.82 10.16
C TYR A 312 14.04 -9.96 11.19
N ASP A 313 14.74 -8.87 11.50
CA ASP A 313 15.69 -8.77 12.62
C ASP A 313 15.03 -8.54 13.98
N MET A 314 13.69 -8.70 14.05
CA MET A 314 12.86 -8.47 15.24
C MET A 314 12.88 -7.01 15.74
N LYS A 315 13.26 -6.07 14.87
CA LYS A 315 13.27 -4.64 15.18
C LYS A 315 12.30 -3.87 14.30
N VAL A 316 11.75 -2.81 14.89
CA VAL A 316 11.01 -1.76 14.19
C VAL A 316 11.76 -0.46 14.43
N ASN A 317 12.11 0.23 13.35
CA ASN A 317 12.76 1.52 13.41
C ASN A 317 11.75 2.59 12.99
N ALA A 318 11.72 3.72 13.72
CA ALA A 318 10.95 4.90 13.35
C ALA A 318 11.92 5.99 12.91
N GLU A 319 11.99 6.23 11.61
CA GLU A 319 12.86 7.24 11.03
C GLU A 319 12.11 8.57 10.98
N ILE A 320 12.70 9.62 11.57
CA ILE A 320 12.18 10.99 11.52
C ILE A 320 13.19 11.84 10.79
N SER A 321 12.77 12.43 9.68
CA SER A 321 13.59 13.43 9.00
C SER A 321 12.75 14.56 8.44
N ARG A 322 13.32 15.76 8.41
CA ARG A 322 12.71 16.95 7.78
C ARG A 322 12.32 16.68 6.33
N LEU A 323 13.05 15.78 5.68
CA LEU A 323 12.93 15.44 4.27
C LEU A 323 11.76 14.49 3.98
N LEU A 324 11.17 13.87 5.01
CA LEU A 324 9.88 13.19 4.87
C LEU A 324 8.74 14.21 4.64
N LYS A 325 8.89 15.45 5.14
CA LYS A 325 7.94 16.55 4.95
C LYS A 325 8.22 17.41 3.72
N ALA A 326 9.48 17.76 3.46
CA ALA A 326 9.92 18.69 2.41
C ALA A 326 9.59 18.20 0.99
#